data_AF-A0A2D6C403-F1
#
_entry.id   AF-A0A2D6C403-F1
#
_cell.length_a   1.000
_cell.length_b   1.000
_cell.length_c   1.000
_cell.angle_alpha   90.00
_cell.angle_beta   90.00
_cell.angle_gamma   90.00
#
_symmetry.space_group_name_H-M   'P 1'
#
loop_
_entity.id
_entity.type
_entity.pdbx_description
1 polymer ?
#
loop_
_entity_poly.entity_id
_entity_poly.type
_entity_poly.pdbx_seq_one_letter_code
_entity_poly.pdbx_strand_id
1 'polypeptide(L)' 'PVADGLGVFHVISSYWGQFTISTTCCREMMPAPEFYRECLQSSFEELLASAATARKRKAS' A
#
# COMPACT_ATOMS: atom_id res chain seq x y z
N PRO A 1 1.81 15.91 -11.25
CA PRO A 1 1.57 17.26 -10.70
C PRO A 1 1.03 17.17 -9.28
N VAL A 2 1.74 17.73 -8.30
CA VAL A 2 1.25 17.88 -6.93
C VAL A 2 0.54 19.23 -6.89
N ALA A 3 -0.79 19.22 -6.72
CA ALA A 3 -1.59 20.43 -6.65
C ALA A 3 -1.76 20.86 -5.19
N ASP A 4 -1.68 22.15 -4.90
CA ASP A 4 -1.90 22.70 -3.57
C ASP A 4 -3.32 22.33 -3.08
N GLY A 5 -3.39 21.63 -1.94
CA GLY A 5 -4.63 21.05 -1.38
C GLY A 5 -4.75 19.53 -1.51
N LEU A 6 -3.87 18.86 -2.27
CA LEU A 6 -3.77 17.40 -2.28
C LEU A 6 -2.88 16.93 -1.13
N GLY A 7 -3.52 16.47 -0.06
CA GLY A 7 -2.84 16.10 1.17
C GLY A 7 -1.89 14.90 1.09
N VAL A 8 -2.33 13.87 0.37
CA VAL A 8 -1.55 12.65 0.11
C VAL A 8 -1.87 12.17 -1.30
N PHE A 9 -0.83 11.85 -2.08
CA PHE A 9 -0.97 11.28 -3.41
C PHE A 9 -0.34 9.89 -3.45
N HIS A 10 -1.13 8.88 -3.83
CA HIS A 10 -0.68 7.50 -3.98
C HIS A 10 -0.61 7.13 -5.45
N VAL A 11 0.58 6.75 -5.91
CA VAL A 11 0.78 6.11 -7.22
C VAL A 11 0.97 4.63 -6.99
N ILE A 12 0.04 3.83 -7.50
CA ILE A 12 0.12 2.37 -7.46
C ILE A 12 0.42 1.89 -8.87
N SER A 13 1.59 1.31 -9.06
CA SER A 13 1.99 0.72 -10.34
C SER A 13 2.18 -0.78 -10.15
N SER A 14 1.60 -1.59 -11.03
CA SER A 14 1.78 -3.04 -11.04
C SER A 14 2.57 -3.44 -12.28
N TYR A 15 3.69 -4.11 -12.10
CA TYR A 15 4.53 -4.61 -13.17
C TYR A 15 5.14 -5.96 -12.80
N TRP A 16 4.96 -6.98 -13.66
CA TRP A 16 5.58 -8.31 -13.51
C TRP A 16 5.31 -9.00 -12.16
N GLY A 17 4.08 -8.88 -11.65
CA GLY A 17 3.68 -9.50 -10.39
C GLY A 17 4.25 -8.82 -9.14
N GLN A 18 4.96 -7.71 -9.31
CA GLN A 18 5.32 -6.78 -8.25
C GLN A 18 4.45 -5.54 -8.38
N PHE A 19 4.05 -4.95 -7.26
CA PHE A 19 3.42 -3.64 -7.27
C PHE A 19 4.22 -2.68 -6.41
N THR A 20 4.34 -1.45 -6.88
CA THR A 20 5.06 -0.38 -6.21
C THR A 20 4.05 0.68 -5.80
N ILE A 21 4.07 1.04 -4.52
CA ILE A 21 3.26 2.12 -3.96
C ILE A 21 4.17 3.30 -3.65
N SER A 22 4.07 4.36 -4.45
CA SER A 22 4.79 5.62 -4.21
C SER A 22 3.82 6.62 -3.58
N THR A 23 4.08 6.99 -2.33
CA THR A 23 3.24 7.93 -1.58
C THR A 23 3.98 9.26 -1.46
N THR A 24 3.37 10.34 -1.95
CA THR A 24 3.90 11.71 -1.83
C THR A 24 2.97 12.53 -0.94
N CYS A 25 3.48 13.06 0.17
CA CYS A 25 2.73 13.88 1.10
C CYS A 25 3.63 14.89 1.81
N CYS A 26 3.04 15.94 2.39
CA CYS A 26 3.78 16.89 3.23
C CYS A 26 3.96 16.33 4.66
N ARG A 27 5.03 16.76 5.32
CA ARG A 27 5.42 16.28 6.67
C ARG A 27 4.43 16.67 7.76
N GLU A 28 3.62 17.70 7.53
CA GLU A 28 2.52 18.08 8.43
C GLU A 28 1.36 17.08 8.39
N MET A 29 1.13 16.44 7.24
CA MET A 29 0.03 15.47 7.08
C MET A 29 0.45 14.03 7.37
N MET A 30 1.72 13.70 7.15
CA MET A 30 2.32 12.43 7.53
C MET A 30 3.60 12.67 8.33
N PRO A 31 3.49 12.91 9.65
CA PRO A 31 4.65 13.21 10.49
C PRO A 31 5.66 12.06 10.58
N ALA A 32 5.20 10.81 10.39
CA ALA A 32 6.03 9.60 10.44
C ALA A 32 5.78 8.70 9.20
N PRO A 33 6.46 8.94 8.07
CA PRO A 33 6.29 8.13 6.86
C PRO A 33 6.77 6.68 7.02
N GLU A 34 7.76 6.44 7.89
CA GLU A 34 8.25 5.09 8.19
C GLU A 34 7.17 4.21 8.82
N PHE A 35 6.40 4.77 9.76
CA PHE A 35 5.28 4.08 10.39
C PHE A 35 4.17 3.76 9.37
N TYR A 36 3.89 4.70 8.47
CA TYR A 36 2.92 4.47 7.40
C TYR A 36 3.32 3.32 6.48
N ARG A 37 4.61 3.22 6.14
CA ARG A 37 5.16 2.09 5.37
C ARG A 37 4.97 0.77 6.11
N GLU A 38 5.25 0.72 7.41
CA GLU A 38 5.08 -0.50 8.21
C GLU A 38 3.62 -0.95 8.26
N CYS A 39 2.68 -0.02 8.46
CA CYS A 39 1.26 -0.31 8.42
C CYS A 39 0.82 -0.85 7.06
N LEU A 40 1.29 -0.26 5.96
CA LEU A 40 1.01 -0.72 4.60
C LEU A 40 1.54 -2.14 4.37
N GLN A 41 2.77 -2.41 4.79
CA GLN A 41 3.40 -3.72 4.66
C GLN A 41 2.63 -4.79 5.46
N SER A 42 2.31 -4.51 6.73
CA SER A 42 1.56 -5.43 7.57
C SER A 42 0.16 -5.72 7.02
N SER A 43 -0.56 -4.69 6.54
CA SER A 43 -1.87 -4.85 5.90
C SER A 43 -1.78 -5.72 4.63
N PHE A 44 -0.71 -5.54 3.85
CA PHE A 44 -0.49 -6.34 2.66
C PHE A 44 -0.21 -7.82 2.98
N GLU A 45 0.63 -8.09 3.98
CA GLU A 45 0.93 -9.45 4.43
C GLU A 45 -0.31 -10.18 4.94
N GLU A 46 -1.17 -9.51 5.70
CA GLU A 46 -2.44 -10.05 6.16
C GLU A 46 -3.38 -10.39 4.99
N LEU A 47 -3.48 -9.47 4.01
CA LEU A 47 -4.25 -9.70 2.79
C LEU A 47 -3.69 -10.86 1.97
N LEU A 48 -2.37 -10.98 1.86
CA LEU A 48 -1.71 -12.06 1.14
C LEU A 48 -1.96 -13.42 1.81
N ALA A 49 -1.86 -13.49 3.13
CA ALA A 49 -2.16 -14.68 3.91
C ALA A 49 -3.64 -15.10 3.76
N SER A 50 -4.55 -14.13 3.82
CA SER A 50 -5.99 -14.34 3.61
C SER A 50 -6.31 -14.78 2.18
N ALA A 51 -5.65 -14.21 1.18
CA ALA A 51 -5.80 -14.62 -0.21
C ALA A 51 -5.28 -16.04 -0.45
N ALA A 52 -4.17 -16.44 0.18
CA ALA A 52 -3.63 -17.79 0.10
C ALA A 52 -4.59 -18.83 0.70
N THR A 53 -5.22 -18.52 1.85
CA THR A 53 -6.24 -19.39 2.46
C THR A 53 -7.52 -19.45 1.63
N ALA A 54 -7.99 -18.31 1.10
CA ALA A 54 -9.15 -18.26 0.20
C ALA A 54 -8.91 -19.04 -1.11
N ARG A 55 -7.69 -18.98 -1.67
CA ARG A 55 -7.29 -19.76 -2.86
C ARG A 55 -7.34 -21.26 -2.59
N LYS A 56 -6.85 -21.72 -1.42
CA LYS A 56 -6.96 -23.13 -1.00
C LYS A 56 -8.41 -23.59 -0.89
N ARG A 57 -9.29 -22.74 -0.36
CA ARG A 57 -10.73 -23.05 -0.20
C ARG A 57 -11.50 -23.11 -1.53
N LYS A 58 -11.02 -22.44 -2.58
CA LYS A 58 -11.60 -22.52 -3.93
C LYS A 58 -11.08 -23.71 -4.75
N ALA A 59 -10.02 -24.38 -4.30
CA ALA A 59 -9.40 -25.50 -5.00
C ALA A 59 -9.79 -26.88 -4.42
N SER A 60 -10.59 -26.91 -3.35
CA SER A 60 -11.25 -28.09 -2.78
C SER A 60 -12.74 -28.03 -3.04
#